data_AF-A0A935F5P1-F1
#
_entry.id   AF-A0A935F5P1-F1
#
_cell.length_a   1.000
_cell.length_b   1.000
_cell.length_c   1.000
_cell.angle_alpha   90.00
_cell.angle_beta   90.00
_cell.angle_gamma   90.00
#
_symmetry.space_group_name_H-M   'P 1'
#
loop_
_entity.id
_entity.type
_entity.pdbx_description
1 polymer ?
#
loop_
_entity_poly.entity_id
_entity_poly.type
_entity_poly.pdbx_seq_one_letter_code
_entity_poly.pdbx_strand_id
1 'polypeptide(L)'
;MANFAPLKRHMFDCLDRFVETQRLEPPFLDVGCGAGDVAGHLARRGWRGTAIDASPAAIGRARLRRIRASTSPRAPRGTRRRRAVLMWDVLEHLDDDRAALARVRS
;
A
#
# COMPACT_ATOMS: atom_id res chain seq x y z
N MET A 1 6.32 -6.03 -7.29
CA MET A 1 6.99 -6.43 -6.02
C MET A 1 7.96 -7.58 -6.23
N ALA A 2 9.18 -7.50 -5.69
CA ALA A 2 10.26 -8.47 -5.92
C ALA A 2 9.87 -9.92 -5.56
N ASN A 3 10.13 -10.86 -6.47
CA ASN A 3 9.89 -12.30 -6.25
C ASN A 3 11.04 -13.00 -5.53
N PHE A 4 12.20 -12.37 -5.45
CA PHE A 4 13.37 -12.87 -4.72
C PHE A 4 13.23 -12.60 -3.22
N ALA A 5 13.10 -13.66 -2.42
CA ALA A 5 12.77 -13.55 -0.99
C ALA A 5 13.76 -12.73 -0.15
N PRO A 6 15.10 -12.85 -0.33
CA PRO A 6 16.05 -12.03 0.42
C PRO A 6 15.89 -10.53 0.15
N LEU A 7 15.73 -10.12 -1.11
CA LEU A 7 15.48 -8.72 -1.45
C LEU A 7 14.16 -8.22 -0.85
N LYS A 8 13.08 -9.01 -0.94
CA LYS A 8 11.80 -8.64 -0.34
C LYS A 8 11.90 -8.41 1.17
N ARG A 9 12.62 -9.28 1.89
CA ARG A 9 12.87 -9.12 3.33
C ARG A 9 13.62 -7.82 3.62
N HIS A 10 14.69 -7.57 2.87
CA HIS A 10 15.47 -6.34 3.02
C HIS A 10 14.64 -5.07 2.75
N MET A 11 13.78 -5.09 1.72
CA MET A 11 12.87 -3.97 1.44
C MET A 11 11.90 -3.71 2.60
N PHE A 12 11.39 -4.77 3.24
CA PHE A 12 10.55 -4.60 4.42
C PHE A 12 11.33 -4.03 5.60
N ASP A 13 12.55 -4.49 5.86
CA ASP A 13 13.40 -3.92 6.91
C ASP A 13 13.66 -2.42 6.65
N CYS A 14 13.87 -2.03 5.39
CA CYS A 14 13.99 -0.63 4.99
C CYS A 14 12.70 0.16 5.24
N LEU A 15 11.54 -0.40 4.89
CA LEU A 15 10.24 0.22 5.17
C LEU A 15 10.04 0.44 6.66
N ASP A 16 10.41 -0.54 7.47
CA ASP A 16 10.24 -0.48 8.92
C ASP A 16 11.08 0.64 9.52
N ARG A 17 12.37 0.71 9.15
CA ARG A 17 13.24 1.82 9.54
C ARG A 17 12.70 3.16 9.04
N PHE A 18 12.16 3.22 7.83
CA PHE A 18 11.61 4.46 7.27
C PHE A 18 10.38 4.92 8.06
N VAL A 19 9.48 4.00 8.39
CA VAL A 19 8.30 4.26 9.23
C VAL A 19 8.70 4.81 10.58
N GLU A 20 9.69 4.22 11.24
CA GLU A 20 10.18 4.66 12.55
C GLU A 20 10.87 6.03 12.47
N THR A 21 11.81 6.21 11.54
CA THR A 21 12.61 7.43 11.42
C THR A 21 11.79 8.64 11.01
N GLN A 22 10.80 8.46 10.14
CA GLN A 22 9.89 9.52 9.72
C GLN A 22 8.68 9.67 10.64
N ARG A 23 8.58 8.86 11.71
CA ARG A 23 7.45 8.84 12.65
C ARG A 23 6.11 8.75 11.93
N LEU A 24 6.05 7.89 10.92
CA LEU A 24 4.82 7.65 10.19
C LEU A 24 3.82 6.94 11.11
N GLU A 25 2.54 7.22 10.91
CA GLU A 25 1.47 6.67 11.73
C GLU A 25 0.37 6.05 10.84
N PRO A 26 -0.45 5.12 11.38
CA PRO A 26 -1.64 4.65 10.70
C PRO A 26 -2.73 5.74 10.63
N PRO A 27 -3.68 5.67 9.68
CA PRO A 27 -3.86 4.58 8.73
C PRO A 27 -3.04 4.76 7.44
N PHE A 28 -2.64 3.64 6.84
CA PHE A 28 -1.98 3.61 5.54
C PHE A 28 -2.98 3.50 4.37
N LEU A 29 -2.57 3.99 3.21
CA LEU A 29 -3.10 3.63 1.89
C LEU A 29 -1.98 3.03 1.06
N ASP A 30 -2.15 1.78 0.63
CA ASP A 30 -1.22 1.06 -0.25
C ASP A 30 -1.78 1.06 -1.67
N VAL A 31 -1.25 1.92 -2.54
CA VAL A 31 -1.69 2.08 -3.94
C VAL A 31 -0.87 1.13 -4.81
N GLY A 32 -1.52 0.39 -5.70
CA GLY A 32 -0.86 -0.66 -6.48
C GLY A 32 -0.41 -1.82 -5.60
N CYS A 33 -1.25 -2.24 -4.65
CA CYS A 33 -0.87 -3.16 -3.59
C CYS A 33 -0.50 -4.58 -4.08
N GLY A 34 -0.81 -4.92 -5.34
CA GLY A 34 -0.65 -6.25 -5.89
C GLY A 34 -1.37 -7.30 -5.02
N ALA A 35 -0.65 -8.36 -4.66
CA ALA A 35 -1.16 -9.41 -3.77
C ALA A 35 -1.18 -9.03 -2.27
N GLY A 36 -0.97 -7.75 -1.93
CA GLY A 36 -1.06 -7.22 -0.57
C GLY A 36 0.16 -7.53 0.31
N ASP A 37 1.34 -7.68 -0.28
CA ASP A 37 2.58 -7.98 0.44
C ASP A 37 2.92 -6.90 1.49
N VAL A 38 2.91 -5.62 1.08
CA VAL A 38 3.20 -4.45 1.95
C VAL A 38 2.08 -4.25 2.96
N ALA A 39 0.83 -4.16 2.51
CA ALA A 39 -0.33 -4.07 3.39
C ALA A 39 -0.37 -5.18 4.45
N GLY A 40 -0.03 -6.42 4.09
CA GLY A 40 0.04 -7.53 5.03
C GLY A 40 1.20 -7.43 6.01
N HIS A 41 2.35 -6.94 5.57
CA HIS A 41 3.49 -6.65 6.45
C HIS A 41 3.14 -5.61 7.51
N LEU A 42 2.57 -4.47 7.10
CA LEU A 42 2.13 -3.40 8.00
C LEU A 42 1.01 -3.89 8.94
N ALA A 43 0.03 -4.63 8.44
CA ALA A 43 -1.06 -5.17 9.25
C ALA A 43 -0.57 -6.08 10.38
N ARG A 44 0.43 -6.95 10.13
CA ARG A 44 1.07 -7.77 11.18
C ARG A 44 1.74 -6.96 12.27
N ARG A 45 2.06 -5.68 12.00
CA ARG A 45 2.64 -4.72 12.95
C ARG A 45 1.59 -3.82 13.59
N GLY A 46 0.31 -4.16 13.48
CA GLY A 46 -0.79 -3.42 14.09
C GLY A 46 -1.26 -2.20 13.31
N TRP A 47 -0.72 -1.96 12.09
CA TRP A 47 -1.15 -0.84 11.27
C TRP A 47 -2.50 -1.11 10.62
N ARG A 48 -3.42 -0.16 10.79
CA ARG A 48 -4.70 -0.16 10.07
C ARG A 48 -4.51 0.51 8.71
N GLY A 49 -5.23 0.06 7.68
CA GLY A 49 -5.12 0.68 6.36
C GLY A 49 -6.05 0.09 5.33
N THR A 50 -5.92 0.59 4.11
CA THR A 50 -6.64 0.11 2.93
C THR A 50 -5.63 -0.12 1.81
N ALA A 51 -5.82 -1.19 1.06
CA ALA A 51 -4.99 -1.55 -0.08
C ALA A 51 -5.83 -1.46 -1.37
N ILE A 52 -5.28 -0.88 -2.44
CA ILE A 52 -5.97 -0.73 -3.71
C ILE A 52 -5.07 -1.18 -4.87
N ASP A 53 -5.67 -1.84 -5.86
CA ASP A 53 -4.97 -2.29 -7.06
C ASP A 53 -5.97 -2.40 -8.22
N ALA A 54 -5.56 -2.00 -9.43
CA ALA A 54 -6.43 -2.04 -10.60
C ALA A 54 -6.77 -3.48 -11.04
N SER A 55 -5.93 -4.46 -10.71
CA SER A 55 -6.07 -5.87 -11.10
C SER A 55 -7.04 -6.62 -10.19
N PRO A 56 -8.20 -7.09 -10.69
CA PRO A 56 -9.12 -7.91 -9.90
C PRO A 56 -8.47 -9.21 -9.39
N ALA A 57 -7.56 -9.81 -10.19
CA ALA A 57 -6.82 -11.00 -9.80
C ALA A 57 -5.87 -10.74 -8.62
N ALA A 58 -5.20 -9.57 -8.61
CA ALA A 58 -4.35 -9.16 -7.49
C ALA A 58 -5.17 -8.98 -6.21
N ILE A 59 -6.32 -8.31 -6.30
CA ILE A 59 -7.27 -8.14 -5.20
C ILE A 59 -7.79 -9.49 -4.67
N GLY A 60 -8.10 -10.44 -5.55
CA GLY A 60 -8.46 -11.80 -5.15
C GLY A 60 -7.40 -12.44 -4.27
N ARG A 61 -6.12 -12.39 -4.69
CA ARG A 61 -4.99 -12.91 -3.91
C ARG A 61 -4.78 -12.17 -2.59
N ALA A 62 -4.92 -10.84 -2.58
CA ALA A 62 -4.80 -10.05 -1.37
C ALA A 62 -5.89 -10.41 -0.34
N ARG A 63 -7.13 -10.61 -0.78
CA ARG A 63 -8.25 -11.00 0.09
C ARG A 63 -8.08 -12.40 0.68
N LEU A 64 -7.53 -13.36 -0.08
CA LEU A 64 -7.17 -14.69 0.44
C LEU A 64 -6.17 -14.60 1.61
N ARG A 65 -5.34 -13.55 1.62
CA ARG A 65 -4.39 -13.24 2.71
C ARG A 65 -5.01 -12.35 3.80
N ARG A 66 -6.33 -12.23 3.83
CA ARG A 66 -7.12 -11.40 4.78
C ARG A 66 -6.77 -9.91 4.74
N ILE A 67 -6.29 -9.41 3.59
CA ILE A 67 -6.04 -7.98 3.39
C ILE A 67 -7.33 -7.28 2.98
N ARG A 68 -7.61 -6.13 3.59
CA ARG A 68 -8.72 -5.25 3.20
C ARG A 68 -8.35 -4.53 1.89
N ALA A 69 -8.66 -5.18 0.77
CA ALA A 69 -8.28 -4.73 -0.57
C ALA A 69 -9.49 -4.50 -1.51
N SER A 70 -9.41 -3.48 -2.36
CA SER A 70 -10.43 -3.17 -3.38
C SER A 70 -9.82 -2.68 -4.70
N THR A 71 -10.52 -2.91 -5.81
CA THR A 71 -10.20 -2.29 -7.10
C THR A 71 -10.61 -0.82 -7.19
N SER A 72 -11.48 -0.36 -6.28
CA SER A 72 -11.89 1.03 -6.24
C SER A 72 -10.76 1.88 -5.65
N PRO A 73 -10.36 2.98 -6.32
CA PRO A 73 -9.42 3.95 -5.77
C PRO A 73 -10.05 4.80 -4.65
N ARG A 74 -11.38 4.70 -4.46
CA ARG A 74 -12.08 5.38 -3.38
C ARG A 74 -11.81 4.65 -2.07
N ALA A 75 -11.06 5.28 -1.17
CA ALA A 75 -11.07 4.82 0.22
C ALA A 75 -12.49 4.92 0.78
N PRO A 76 -12.84 4.03 1.72
CA PRO A 76 -14.11 4.10 2.42
C PRO A 76 -14.30 5.50 3.02
N ARG A 77 -15.47 6.11 2.76
CA ARG A 77 -15.84 7.40 3.35
C ARG A 77 -15.74 7.31 4.87
N GLY A 78 -15.11 8.31 5.51
CA GLY A 78 -15.03 8.44 6.97
C GLY A 78 -13.69 8.09 7.62
N THR A 79 -12.67 7.63 6.88
CA THR A 79 -11.32 7.57 7.45
C THR A 79 -10.73 8.99 7.49
N ARG A 80 -10.34 9.46 8.68
CA ARG A 80 -9.49 10.65 8.86
C ARG A 80 -8.35 10.66 7.84
N ARG A 81 -7.81 11.85 7.54
CA ARG A 81 -6.62 12.05 6.67
C ARG A 81 -5.68 10.85 6.78
N ARG A 82 -5.42 10.18 5.65
CA ARG A 82 -4.45 9.08 5.58
C ARG A 82 -3.12 9.64 6.05
N ARG A 83 -2.46 8.94 6.97
CA ARG A 83 -1.21 9.41 7.58
C ARG A 83 0.01 8.90 6.84
N ALA A 84 -0.13 7.81 6.08
CA ALA A 84 0.88 7.31 5.16
C ALA A 84 0.25 6.85 3.84
N VAL A 85 0.87 7.21 2.72
CA VAL A 85 0.54 6.70 1.38
C VAL A 85 1.77 6.00 0.83
N LEU A 86 1.59 4.75 0.39
CA LEU A 86 2.63 3.95 -0.23
C LEU A 86 2.28 3.72 -1.70
N MET A 87 3.29 3.89 -2.57
CA MET A 87 3.20 3.71 -4.02
C MET A 87 4.50 3.04 -4.47
N TRP A 88 4.61 1.72 -4.28
CA TRP A 88 5.83 0.96 -4.60
C TRP A 88 5.70 0.29 -5.96
N ASP A 89 6.57 0.66 -6.92
CA ASP A 89 6.53 0.11 -8.29
C ASP A 89 5.18 0.43 -8.96
N VAL A 90 4.81 1.72 -8.96
CA VAL A 90 3.50 2.24 -9.38
C VAL A 90 3.61 3.50 -10.23
N LEU A 91 4.28 4.55 -9.73
CA LEU A 91 4.29 5.86 -10.39
C LEU A 91 4.85 5.78 -11.80
N GLU A 92 5.85 4.93 -12.02
CA GLU A 92 6.47 4.65 -13.32
C GLU A 92 5.54 4.00 -14.34
N HIS A 93 4.41 3.43 -13.90
CA HIS A 93 3.41 2.78 -14.77
C HIS A 93 2.21 3.69 -15.06
N LEU A 94 2.20 4.92 -14.55
CA LEU A 94 1.08 5.86 -14.72
C LEU A 94 1.42 6.90 -15.79
N ASP A 95 0.52 7.09 -16.75
CA ASP A 95 0.67 8.11 -17.80
C ASP A 95 0.70 9.54 -17.24
N ASP A 96 -0.07 9.80 -16.18
CA ASP A 96 -0.13 11.10 -15.48
C ASP A 96 0.10 10.91 -13.97
N ASP A 97 1.38 10.80 -13.61
CA ASP A 97 1.85 10.62 -12.23
C ASP A 97 1.49 11.81 -11.33
N ARG A 98 1.49 13.04 -11.86
CA ARG A 98 1.11 14.26 -11.13
C ARG A 98 -0.36 14.24 -10.73
N ALA A 99 -1.26 13.88 -11.64
CA ALA A 99 -2.68 13.76 -11.31
C ALA A 99 -2.92 12.64 -10.30
N ALA A 100 -2.17 11.53 -10.38
CA ALA A 100 -2.24 10.46 -9.40
C ALA A 100 -1.81 10.93 -7.99
N LEU A 101 -0.68 11.66 -7.90
CA LEU A 101 -0.20 12.24 -6.65
C LEU A 101 -1.18 13.27 -6.06
N ALA A 102 -1.81 14.10 -6.91
CA ALA A 102 -2.82 15.06 -6.47
C ALA A 102 -4.04 14.37 -5.83
N ARG A 103 -4.50 13.26 -6.41
CA ARG A 103 -5.66 12.48 -5.91
C ARG A 103 -5.44 11.82 -4.56
N VAL A 104 -4.20 11.42 -4.24
CA VAL A 104 -3.90 10.78 -2.95
C VAL A 104 -3.63 11.77 -1.83
N ARG A 105 -3.37 13.05 -2.16
CA ARG A 105 -3.18 14.15 -1.20
C ARG A 105 -4.50 14.75 -0.67
N SER A 106 -5.58 14.66 -1.45
CA SER A 106 -6.91 15.18 -1.12
C SER A 106 -7.68 14.28 -0.15
#